data_AF-A0A323TZA6-F1
#
_entry.id   AF-A0A323TZA6-F1
#
_cell.length_a   1.000
_cell.length_b   1.000
_cell.length_c   1.000
_cell.angle_alpha   90.00
_cell.angle_beta   90.00
_cell.angle_gamma   90.00
#
_symmetry.space_group_name_H-M   'P 1'
#
loop_
_entity.id
_entity.type
_entity.pdbx_description
1 polymer ?
#
loop_
_entity_poly.entity_id
_entity_poly.type
_entity_poly.pdbx_seq_one_letter_code
_entity_poly.pdbx_strand_id
1 'polypeptide(L)' 'MSKKTELQEGLDYYLENGLYVFTERYHLRRGYCCGSRCRHCPYPKEVQAEAIRRRLAGLPPDPAAPRRAGG' A
#
# COMPACT_ATOMS: atom_id res chain seq x y z
N MET A 1 13.83 5.62 -21.67
CA MET A 1 12.36 5.42 -21.66
C MET A 1 11.91 5.14 -20.23
N SER A 2 11.50 6.16 -19.49
CA SER A 2 11.06 6.00 -18.09
C SER A 2 9.69 5.35 -18.07
N LYS A 3 9.64 4.09 -17.63
CA LYS A 3 8.41 3.31 -17.44
C LYS A 3 7.44 4.11 -16.56
N LYS A 4 6.44 4.73 -17.17
CA LYS A 4 5.22 5.12 -16.46
C LYS A 4 4.58 3.81 -16.04
N THR A 5 4.56 3.55 -14.74
CA THR A 5 3.77 2.45 -14.19
C THR A 5 2.31 2.85 -14.34
N GLU A 6 1.71 2.50 -15.46
CA GLU A 6 0.29 2.72 -15.70
C GLU A 6 -0.51 1.90 -14.67
N LEU A 7 -1.42 2.58 -13.98
CA LEU A 7 -2.36 1.91 -13.08
C LEU A 7 -3.33 1.13 -13.93
N GLN A 8 -3.42 -0.18 -13.71
CA GLN A 8 -4.23 -1.04 -14.54
C GLN A 8 -5.53 -1.37 -13.81
N GLU A 9 -6.67 -0.97 -14.40
CA GLU A 9 -8.00 -1.30 -13.88
C GLU A 9 -8.18 -2.83 -13.80
N GLY A 10 -8.78 -3.32 -12.73
CA GLY A 10 -8.93 -4.74 -12.42
C GLY A 10 -7.70 -5.38 -11.75
N LEU A 11 -6.50 -4.77 -11.86
CA LEU A 11 -5.29 -5.27 -11.20
C LEU A 11 -4.87 -4.39 -10.03
N ASP A 12 -4.73 -3.09 -10.25
CA ASP A 12 -4.28 -2.12 -9.23
C ASP A 12 -5.44 -1.47 -8.50
N TYR A 13 -6.54 -1.26 -9.20
CA TYR A 13 -7.74 -0.67 -8.64
C TYR A 13 -8.97 -1.15 -9.42
N TYR A 14 -10.14 -0.96 -8.83
CA TYR A 14 -11.43 -1.07 -9.50
C TYR A 14 -12.33 0.08 -9.05
N LEU A 15 -13.33 0.42 -9.86
CA LEU A 15 -14.34 1.42 -9.49
C LEU A 15 -15.48 0.75 -8.73
N GLU A 16 -15.72 1.21 -7.51
CA GLU A 16 -16.84 0.80 -6.68
C GLU A 16 -17.64 2.04 -6.28
N ASN A 17 -18.90 2.12 -6.70
CA ASN A 17 -19.75 3.30 -6.46
C ASN A 17 -19.12 4.63 -6.95
N GLY A 18 -18.34 4.60 -8.04
CA GLY A 18 -17.62 5.76 -8.57
C GLY A 18 -16.36 6.16 -7.79
N LEU A 19 -15.96 5.35 -6.80
CA LEU A 19 -14.75 5.54 -6.02
C LEU A 19 -13.66 4.55 -6.46
N TYR A 20 -12.41 5.01 -6.49
CA TYR A 20 -11.26 4.16 -6.75
C TYR A 20 -10.96 3.28 -5.53
N VAL A 21 -11.15 1.97 -5.66
CA VAL A 21 -10.78 0.98 -4.65
C VAL A 21 -9.50 0.29 -5.09
N PHE A 22 -8.40 0.60 -4.40
CA PHE A 22 -7.11 -0.03 -4.66
C PHE A 22 -7.07 -1.46 -4.14
N THR A 23 -6.46 -2.35 -4.91
CA THR A 23 -6.31 -3.75 -4.58
C THR A 23 -5.06 -4.00 -3.73
N GLU A 24 -4.96 -5.22 -3.19
CA GLU A 24 -3.74 -5.69 -2.53
C GLU A 24 -2.51 -5.56 -3.46
N ARG A 25 -2.66 -5.88 -4.74
CA ARG A 25 -1.56 -5.85 -5.72
C ARG A 25 -0.96 -4.46 -5.88
N TYR A 26 -1.78 -3.43 -5.89
CA TYR A 26 -1.28 -2.06 -5.94
C TYR A 26 -0.45 -1.70 -4.70
N HIS A 27 -0.92 -2.10 -3.52
CA HIS A 27 -0.21 -1.89 -2.26
C HIS A 27 1.12 -2.67 -2.19
N LEU A 28 1.19 -3.85 -2.82
CA LEU A 28 2.43 -4.62 -2.96
C LEU A 28 3.39 -3.97 -3.95
N ARG A 29 2.90 -3.49 -5.10
CA ARG A 29 3.72 -2.78 -6.10
C ARG A 29 4.32 -1.49 -5.54
N ARG A 30 3.60 -0.80 -4.66
CA ARG A 30 4.08 0.36 -3.90
C ARG A 30 5.26 0.01 -2.98
N GLY A 31 5.32 -1.22 -2.48
CA GLY A 31 6.44 -1.74 -1.68
C GLY A 31 6.51 -1.25 -0.24
N TYR A 32 5.54 -0.48 0.26
CA TYR A 32 5.42 -0.08 1.67
C TYR A 32 3.96 0.12 2.11
N CYS A 33 3.70 -0.01 3.41
CA CYS A 33 2.40 0.31 4.00
C CYS A 33 2.24 1.84 4.16
N CYS A 34 1.15 2.41 3.66
CA CYS A 34 0.90 3.84 3.71
C CYS A 34 0.40 4.36 5.07
N GLY A 35 0.11 3.48 6.04
CA GLY A 35 -0.39 3.87 7.35
C GLY A 35 -1.83 4.41 7.37
N SER A 36 -2.62 4.23 6.29
CA SER A 36 -4.04 4.64 6.21
C SER A 36 -5.02 3.70 6.93
N ARG A 37 -4.54 2.56 7.46
CA ARG A 37 -5.39 1.51 8.05
C ARG A 37 -6.51 1.01 7.10
N CYS A 38 -6.09 0.71 5.86
CA CYS A 38 -6.95 0.16 4.82
C CYS A 38 -7.54 -1.20 5.25
N ARG A 39 -8.80 -1.49 4.88
CA ARG A 39 -9.47 -2.75 5.27
C ARG A 39 -8.79 -3.99 4.67
N HIS A 40 -8.30 -3.90 3.45
CA HIS A 40 -7.64 -4.99 2.71
C HIS A 40 -6.12 -4.79 2.59
N CYS A 41 -5.48 -4.32 3.66
CA CYS A 41 -4.04 -4.10 3.62
C CYS A 41 -3.27 -5.44 3.55
N PRO A 42 -2.38 -5.65 2.55
CA PRO A 42 -1.56 -6.88 2.45
C PRO A 42 -0.59 -7.08 3.60
N TYR A 43 -0.22 -6.00 4.28
CA TYR A 43 0.88 -5.98 5.22
C TYR A 43 0.45 -6.53 6.58
N PRO A 44 1.35 -7.20 7.31
CA PRO A 44 1.06 -7.70 8.64
C PRO A 44 0.73 -6.55 9.61
N LYS A 45 0.04 -6.88 10.72
CA LYS A 45 -0.49 -5.87 11.65
C LYS A 45 0.63 -5.06 12.31
N GLU A 46 1.79 -5.65 12.56
CA GLU A 46 2.96 -4.97 13.11
C GLU A 46 3.47 -3.87 12.17
N VAL A 47 3.56 -4.18 10.87
CA VAL A 47 3.97 -3.21 9.83
C VAL A 47 2.94 -2.12 9.67
N GLN A 48 1.64 -2.47 9.74
CA GLN A 48 0.58 -1.48 9.73
C GLN A 48 0.67 -0.53 10.93
N ALA A 49 0.90 -1.06 12.13
CA ALA A 49 1.02 -0.26 13.35
C ALA A 49 2.18 0.74 13.26
N GLU A 50 3.34 0.30 12.77
CA GLU A 50 4.49 1.18 12.59
C GLU A 50 4.24 2.23 11.50
N ALA A 51 3.70 1.84 10.35
CA ALA A 51 3.37 2.78 9.28
C ALA A 51 2.35 3.84 9.73
N ILE A 52 1.37 3.47 10.57
CA ILE A 52 0.42 4.42 11.16
C ILE A 52 1.14 5.39 12.10
N ARG A 53 2.01 4.89 12.99
CA ARG A 53 2.80 5.74 13.90
C ARG A 53 3.63 6.77 13.15
N ARG A 54 4.38 6.33 12.12
CA ARG A 54 5.20 7.21 11.29
C ARG A 54 4.38 8.26 10.56
N ARG A 55 3.24 7.87 9.99
CA ARG A 55 2.32 8.80 9.32
C ARG A 55 1.81 9.89 10.27
N LEU A 56 1.42 9.51 11.49
CA LEU A 56 0.97 10.46 12.51
C LEU A 56 2.10 11.40 12.95
N ALA A 57 3.34 10.91 12.97
CA ALA A 57 4.54 11.70 13.25
C ALA A 57 5.04 12.54 12.05
N GLY A 58 4.39 12.48 10.87
CA GLY A 58 4.84 13.18 9.67
C GLY A 58 6.14 12.62 9.06
N LEU A 59 6.55 11.41 9.46
CA LEU A 59 7.76 10.77 8.96
C LEU A 59 7.52 10.07 7.63
N PRO A 60 8.53 10.03 6.73
CA PRO A 60 8.42 9.31 5.48
C PRO A 60 8.22 7.80 5.72
N PRO A 61 7.61 7.08 4.77
CA PRO A 61 7.48 5.63 4.86
C PRO A 61 8.85 4.98 5.07
N ASP A 62 8.90 4.00 5.97
CA ASP A 62 10.15 3.34 6.32
C ASP A 62 10.72 2.59 5.08
N PRO A 63 11.90 2.97 4.56
CA PRO A 63 12.53 2.26 3.45
C PRO A 63 12.91 0.82 3.80
N ALA A 64 13.02 0.49 5.09
CA ALA A 64 13.28 -0.85 5.60
C ALA A 64 11.99 -1.64 5.94
N ALA A 65 10.80 -1.06 5.72
CA ALA A 65 9.55 -1.78 5.95
C ALA A 65 9.57 -3.11 5.17
N PRO A 66 9.27 -4.24 5.83
CA PRO A 66 9.44 -5.55 5.20
C PRO A 66 8.51 -5.64 4.00
N ARG A 67 9.11 -5.89 2.84
CA ARG A 67 8.41 -6.22 1.60
C ARG A 67 7.81 -7.61 1.75
N ARG A 68 6.66 -7.71 2.42
CA ARG A 68 5.88 -8.93 2.64
C ARG A 68 6.75 -10.16 2.99
N ALA A 69 7.04 -10.36 4.28
CA ALA A 69 7.44 -11.69 4.74
C ALA A 69 6.22 -12.60 4.65
N GLY A 70 6.29 -13.65 3.84
CA GLY A 70 5.21 -14.62 3.68
C GLY A 70 5.48 -15.55 2.50
N GLY A 71 6.39 -16.50 2.73
CA GLY A 71 6.28 -17.85 2.17
C GLY A 71 5.47 -18.71 3.13
#